data_AF-A0A916Q112-F1
#
_entry.id   AF-A0A916Q112-F1
#
_cell.length_a   1.000
_cell.length_b   1.000
_cell.length_c   1.000
_cell.angle_alpha   90.00
_cell.angle_beta   90.00
_cell.angle_gamma   90.00
#
_symmetry.space_group_name_H-M   'P 1'
#
loop_
_entity.id
_entity.type
_entity.pdbx_description
1 polymer ?
#
loop_
_entity_poly.entity_id
_entity_poly.type
_entity_poly.pdbx_seq_one_letter_code
_entity_poly.pdbx_strand_id
1 'polypeptide(L)' 'MDRLESYRQIVRTFLKEYAQESVSPNESVTAELVFDEKRDRYLLVHFGWQFKIQIFCFIELASIHHKKSRGSKSLH' A
#
# COMPACT_ATOMS: atom_id res chain seq x y z
N MET A 1 -11.91 18.59 1.18
CA MET A 1 -11.46 17.39 0.45
C MET A 1 -11.98 16.16 1.19
N ASP A 2 -12.32 15.11 0.46
CA ASP A 2 -12.86 13.89 1.05
C ASP A 2 -11.78 13.17 1.88
N ARG A 3 -12.13 12.75 3.09
CA ARG A 3 -11.20 12.14 4.06
C ARG A 3 -10.56 10.86 3.50
N LEU A 4 -11.28 10.11 2.67
CA LEU A 4 -10.76 8.90 2.04
C LEU A 4 -9.66 9.26 1.06
N GLU A 5 -9.86 10.29 0.24
CA GLU A 5 -8.86 10.73 -0.74
C GLU A 5 -7.58 11.21 -0.06
N SER A 6 -7.70 11.87 1.09
CA SER A 6 -6.53 12.24 1.91
C SER A 6 -5.74 11.01 2.36
N TYR A 7 -6.41 9.94 2.82
CA TYR A 7 -5.71 8.71 3.19
C TYR A 7 -5.07 8.00 1.99
N ARG A 8 -5.76 7.95 0.84
CA ARG A 8 -5.19 7.38 -0.38
C ARG A 8 -3.91 8.09 -0.78
N GLN A 9 -3.89 9.42 -0.68
CA GLN A 9 -2.73 10.22 -1.01
C GLN A 9 -1.57 9.95 -0.04
N ILE A 10 -1.84 9.87 1.27
CA ILE A 10 -0.82 9.52 2.27
C ILE A 10 -0.21 8.15 1.97
N VAL A 11 -1.03 7.13 1.71
CA VAL A 11 -0.56 5.77 1.42
C VAL A 11 0.27 5.72 0.14
N ARG A 12 -0.16 6.39 -0.93
CA ARG A 12 0.61 6.47 -2.19
C ARG A 12 1.96 7.15 -1.99
N THR A 13 2.01 8.26 -1.26
CA THR A 13 3.25 8.99 -1.01
C THR A 13 4.21 8.13 -0.20
N PHE A 14 3.73 7.55 0.90
CA PHE A 14 4.53 6.66 1.75
C PHE A 14 5.13 5.49 0.96
N LEU A 15 4.32 4.79 0.16
CA LEU A 15 4.82 3.65 -0.62
C LEU A 15 5.81 4.05 -1.70
N LYS A 16 5.66 5.24 -2.31
CA LYS A 16 6.64 5.77 -3.28
C LYS A 16 7.98 6.07 -2.64
N GLU A 17 7.97 6.74 -1.50
CA GLU A 17 9.19 7.06 -0.74
C GLU A 17 9.86 5.76 -0.27
N TYR A 18 9.09 4.86 0.32
CA TYR A 18 9.61 3.59 0.80
C TYR A 18 10.18 2.73 -0.34
N ALA A 19 9.53 2.68 -1.51
CA ALA A 19 10.05 1.95 -2.67
C ALA A 19 11.45 2.43 -3.09
N GLN A 20 11.73 3.73 -3.01
CA GLN A 20 13.03 4.31 -3.35
C GLN A 20 14.13 3.94 -2.36
N GLU A 21 13.80 3.80 -1.07
CA GLU A 21 14.76 3.45 -0.02
C GLU A 21 14.92 1.93 0.18
N SER A 22 13.92 1.15 -0.22
CA SER A 22 13.80 -0.27 0.09
C SER A 22 14.66 -1.21 -0.76
N VAL A 23 15.35 -0.71 -1.79
CA VAL A 23 16.19 -1.51 -2.70
C VAL A 23 17.55 -0.86 -2.84
N SER A 24 18.61 -1.64 -2.59
CA SER A 24 19.98 -1.18 -2.80
C SER A 24 20.34 -1.23 -4.30
N PRO A 25 21.00 -0.20 -4.85
CA PRO A 25 21.38 -0.16 -6.28
C PRO A 25 22.31 -1.31 -6.71
N ASN A 26 22.93 -2.00 -5.75
CA ASN A 26 23.83 -3.13 -6.01
C ASN A 26 23.13 -4.50 -5.98
N GLU A 27 21.83 -4.55 -5.73
CA GLU A 27 21.04 -5.79 -5.72
C GLU A 27 20.31 -5.99 -7.05
N SER A 28 20.22 -7.23 -7.54
CA SER A 28 19.36 -7.55 -8.70
C SER A 28 17.89 -7.73 -8.29
N VAL A 29 17.46 -6.95 -7.29
CA VAL A 29 16.09 -6.84 -6.79
C VAL A 29 15.55 -5.49 -7.21
N THR A 30 14.27 -5.42 -7.53
CA THR A 30 13.56 -4.22 -7.94
C THR A 30 12.27 -4.10 -7.14
N ALA A 31 11.87 -2.86 -6.88
CA ALA A 31 10.64 -2.51 -6.19
C ALA A 31 9.61 -2.00 -7.21
N GLU A 32 8.42 -2.61 -7.24
CA GLU A 32 7.30 -2.21 -8.08
C GLU A 32 6.08 -1.84 -7.23
N LEU A 33 5.37 -0.80 -7.67
CA LEU A 33 4.17 -0.30 -7.01
C LEU A 33 2.93 -0.67 -7.81
N VAL A 34 1.94 -1.27 -7.13
CA VAL A 34 0.65 -1.60 -7.73
C VAL A 34 -0.46 -0.91 -6.93
N PHE A 35 -1.17 0.02 -7.59
CA PHE A 35 -2.28 0.76 -7.01
C PHE A 35 -3.59 0.40 -7.72
N ASP A 36 -4.49 -0.28 -7.02
CA ASP A 36 -5.88 -0.48 -7.44
C ASP A 36 -6.79 0.43 -6.62
N GLU A 37 -6.97 1.64 -7.11
CA GLU A 37 -7.74 2.70 -6.45
C GLU A 37 -9.23 2.37 -6.37
N LYS A 38 -9.74 1.52 -7.28
CA LYS A 38 -11.16 1.12 -7.29
C LYS A 38 -11.48 0.16 -6.15
N ARG A 39 -10.49 -0.62 -5.71
CA ARG A 39 -10.64 -1.62 -4.64
C ARG A 39 -9.87 -1.24 -3.37
N ASP A 40 -9.33 -0.03 -3.31
CA ASP A 40 -8.49 0.48 -2.23
C ASP A 40 -7.34 -0.50 -1.88
N ARG A 41 -6.65 -1.01 -2.90
CA ARG A 41 -5.47 -1.89 -2.72
C ARG A 41 -4.21 -1.16 -3.15
N TYR A 42 -3.21 -1.20 -2.30
CA TYR A 42 -1.93 -0.55 -2.50
C TYR A 42 -0.85 -1.55 -2.12
N LEU A 43 0.02 -1.88 -3.05
CA LEU A 43 1.04 -2.91 -2.90
C LEU A 43 2.40 -2.36 -3.29
N LEU A 44 3.40 -2.76 -2.53
CA LEU A 44 4.81 -2.70 -2.90
C LEU A 44 5.29 -4.14 -3.06
N VAL A 45 5.83 -4.46 -4.23
CA VAL A 45 6.29 -5.79 -4.59
C VAL A 45 7.78 -5.74 -4.87
N HIS A 46 8.54 -6.56 -4.16
CA HIS A 46 9.94 -6.78 -4.47
C HIS A 46 10.07 -8.00 -5.37
N PHE A 47 10.73 -7.83 -6.52
CA PHE A 47 10.94 -8.91 -7.49
C PHE A 47 12.40 -8.87 -7.95
N GLY A 48 13.01 -10.04 -8.12
CA GLY A 48 14.37 -10.12 -8.62
C GLY A 48 15.13 -11.31 -8.06
N TRP A 49 16.45 -11.27 -8.24
CA TRP A 49 17.35 -12.38 -7.96
C TRP A 49 18.40 -11.95 -6.94
N GLN A 50 18.44 -12.63 -5.79
CA GLN A 50 19.59 -12.59 -4.89
C GLN A 50 20.28 -13.94 -4.91
N PHE A 51 21.62 -13.93 -4.88
CA PHE A 51 22.44 -15.14 -4.96
C PHE A 51 21.96 -16.22 -3.97
N LYS A 52 21.58 -17.37 -4.52
CA LYS A 52 21.21 -18.65 -3.88
C LYS A 52 19.85 -18.75 -3.15
N ILE A 53 19.03 -17.71 -3.05
CA ILE A 53 17.67 -17.84 -2.47
C ILE A 53 16.69 -16.94 -3.23
N GLN A 54 15.54 -17.49 -3.66
CA GLN A 54 14.41 -16.69 -4.13
C GLN A 54 13.78 -15.98 -2.92
N ILE A 55 13.86 -14.65 -2.87
CA ILE A 55 13.16 -13.85 -1.87
C ILE A 55 11.81 -13.45 -2.46
N PHE A 56 10.73 -14.08 -1.99
CA PHE A 56 9.37 -13.54 -2.12
C PHE A 56 9.10 -12.72 -0.86
N CYS A 57 9.40 -11.42 -0.87
CA CYS A 57 9.01 -10.54 0.23
C CYS A 57 7.58 -10.07 0.00
N PHE A 58 6.67 -10.54 0.85
CA PHE A 58 5.25 -10.19 0.87
C PHE A 58 5.09 -8.98 1.81
N ILE A 59 4.73 -7.81 1.30
CA ILE A 59 4.50 -6.61 2.11
C ILE A 59 3.00 -6.34 2.27
N GLU A 60 2.65 -6.02 3.52
CA GLU A 60 1.35 -6.02 4.17
C GLU A 60 0.36 -4.97 3.60
N LEU A 61 -0.88 -5.41 3.39
CA LEU A 61 -1.94 -4.62 2.77
C LEU A 61 -2.68 -3.77 3.81
N ALA A 62 -2.52 -2.45 3.77
CA ALA A 62 -3.35 -1.53 4.53
C ALA A 62 -4.74 -1.40 3.86
N SER A 63 -5.77 -2.04 4.45
CA SER A 63 -7.16 -1.89 4.01
C SER A 63 -7.87 -0.80 4.82
N ILE A 64 -8.22 0.31 4.18
CA ILE A 64 -8.96 1.41 4.83
C ILE A 64 -10.45 1.05 4.87
N HIS A 65 -10.95 0.60 6.02
CA HIS A 65 -12.39 0.38 6.22
C HIS A 65 -13.08 1.66 6.73
N HIS A 66 -13.93 2.27 5.90
CA HIS A 66 -14.80 3.36 6.36
C HIS A 66 -15.99 2.80 7.16
N LYS A 67 -15.94 2.90 8.50
CA LYS A 67 -17.05 2.50 9.38
C LYS A 67 -18.19 3.52 9.25
N LYS A 68 -19.26 3.18 8.52
CA LYS A 68 -20.47 4.01 8.43
C LYS A 68 -21.12 4.07 9.81
N SER A 69 -21.08 5.23 10.47
CA SER A 69 -21.85 5.51 11.68
C SER A 69 -23.34 5.29 11.37
N ARG A 70 -23.95 4.28 12.00
CA ARG A 70 -25.41 4.13 11.99
C ARG A 70 -25.96 5.20 12.93
N GLY A 71 -26.51 6.27 12.35
CA GLY A 71 -27.33 7.22 13.10
C GLY A 71 -28.46 6.47 13.80
N SER A 72 -28.46 6.52 15.13
CA SER A 72 -29.58 6.06 15.94
C SER A 72 -30.78 6.94 15.62
N LYS A 73 -31.79 6.37 14.96
CA LYS A 73 -33.07 7.04 14.78
C LYS A 73 -33.70 7.18 16.17
N SER A 74 -33.82 8.42 16.64
CA SER A 74 -34.74 8.78 17.72
C SER A 74 -36.15 8.45 17.25
N LEU A 75 -36.77 7.43 17.82
CA LEU A 75 -38.23 7.26 17.76
C LEU A 75 -38.81 7.99 18.97
N HIS A 76 -39.62 9.00 18.64
CA HIS A 76 -40.58 9.63 19.54
C HIS A 76 -41.67 8.65 19.97
#